data_AF-A0A7Z9WEW2-F1
#
_entry.id   AF-A0A7Z9WEW2-F1
#
_cell.length_a   1.000
_cell.length_b   1.000
_cell.length_c   1.000
_cell.angle_alpha   90.00
_cell.angle_beta   90.00
_cell.angle_gamma   90.00
#
_symmetry.space_group_name_H-M   'P 1'
#
loop_
_entity.id
_entity.type
_entity.pdbx_description
1 polymer ?
#
loop_
_entity_poly.entity_id
_entity_poly.type
_entity_poly.pdbx_seq_one_letter_code
_entity_poly.pdbx_strand_id
1 'polypeptide(L)'
;MIETGPVSGAIDLDTYASPYLMDLIDLEYKQRVIMLTSRGCCYPCTFCYTTRASGSRVRFHSIDRVIEEMRYLRSKGIRDFWFADPNFSYSPQRLVALLNKIIQHVPDISFWCQTRYDSVSPEILDLLKRAGASMVAYGLESANPRVLEKIKKRMDLERLSHVIRWTQEAGMEVELFTMFGLPGETFQQALGTLDYVKRNGIAIKGNSISQQVHLFFGTSMNEDPSSYGIHLLPRTRPAYLSVCRDFETDTMSAEEIKQISAIWRLNRHDFMEDVQAERNLFNRAGFITQNWTALADQPEAGCLLARIYLALEEYQAAFQCLDALRRDFQEHPMVKEILAGPFVAFKIKRGPVALGYKVIYDCQGFIDGKIVPATCGYYQVAILGDGKLLPQFEEGLEELRPGHWTEFSVSFPPDYGLQELAGKRVQFRVVLHQAMEPITLERAEDLVKVPRNIYRLMDTVGLRQYNENLYYMVLRDTVLHSLTEDVVDYLNLINFYLKLGFIDLGLSLAYHLPQDSMLLGHVAHILRINGLPQKALDILASVEGASNGIQLIRAQSLFDLNRYQESEDILKGLWIPGDVQFLDLRVQLASYLKLSIETYLKRVEELLDAKIESMLK
;
A
#
# COMPACT_ATOMS: atom_id res chain seq x y z
N MET A 1 9.93 -30.73 -21.42
CA MET A 1 10.45 -30.67 -20.05
C MET A 1 11.80 -31.36 -20.04
N ILE A 2 12.83 -30.73 -19.49
CA ILE A 2 14.08 -31.44 -19.16
C ILE A 2 13.86 -32.03 -17.77
N GLU A 3 13.67 -33.35 -17.69
CA GLU A 3 13.67 -34.04 -16.41
C GLU A 3 15.11 -34.08 -15.90
N THR A 4 15.35 -33.36 -14.81
CA THR A 4 16.60 -33.49 -14.06
C THR A 4 16.41 -34.54 -12.98
N GLY A 5 17.46 -35.30 -12.67
CA GLY A 5 17.44 -36.22 -11.54
C GLY A 5 17.23 -35.48 -10.21
N PRO A 6 16.87 -36.20 -9.12
CA PRO A 6 16.65 -35.58 -7.82
C PRO A 6 17.92 -34.86 -7.34
N VAL A 7 17.79 -33.58 -7.00
CA VAL A 7 18.87 -32.79 -6.43
C VAL A 7 18.91 -33.03 -4.92
N SER A 8 20.06 -33.47 -4.39
CA SER A 8 20.29 -33.55 -2.95
C SER A 8 21.16 -32.37 -2.50
N GLY A 9 20.69 -31.61 -1.51
CA GLY A 9 21.48 -30.56 -0.88
C GLY A 9 22.47 -31.13 0.15
N ALA A 10 23.52 -30.37 0.47
CA ALA A 10 24.50 -30.77 1.49
C ALA A 10 23.83 -30.96 2.86
N ILE A 11 24.22 -32.01 3.61
CA ILE A 11 23.68 -32.26 4.96
C ILE A 11 24.21 -31.19 5.93
N ASP A 12 25.52 -30.97 5.90
CA ASP A 12 26.18 -29.88 6.59
C ASP A 12 26.09 -28.62 5.72
N LEU A 13 25.45 -27.57 6.23
CA LEU A 13 25.33 -26.33 5.47
C LEU A 13 26.65 -25.56 5.40
N ASP A 14 27.60 -25.84 6.29
CA ASP A 14 28.87 -25.11 6.33
C ASP A 14 29.79 -25.45 5.15
N THR A 15 29.50 -26.54 4.41
CA THR A 15 30.20 -26.84 3.15
C THR A 15 29.92 -25.81 2.06
N TYR A 16 28.80 -25.08 2.14
CA TYR A 16 28.54 -23.96 1.23
C TYR A 16 29.37 -22.76 1.64
N ALA A 17 30.08 -22.13 0.72
CA ALA A 17 30.85 -20.94 1.06
C ALA A 17 29.93 -19.78 1.51
N SER A 18 30.43 -18.94 2.44
CA SER A 18 29.67 -17.78 2.90
C SER A 18 29.87 -16.63 1.92
N PRO A 19 28.80 -16.11 1.29
CA PRO A 19 28.95 -14.96 0.39
C PRO A 19 29.38 -13.69 1.14
N TYR A 20 29.12 -13.62 2.45
CA TYR A 20 29.56 -12.53 3.30
C TYR A 20 31.04 -12.63 3.64
N LEU A 21 31.51 -13.78 4.16
CA LEU A 21 32.92 -13.94 4.53
C LEU A 21 33.86 -13.96 3.32
N MET A 22 33.34 -14.28 2.13
CA MET A 22 34.07 -14.17 0.87
C MET A 22 34.04 -12.77 0.25
N ASP A 23 33.37 -11.80 0.89
CA ASP A 23 33.19 -10.44 0.38
C ASP A 23 32.61 -10.37 -1.04
N LEU A 24 31.65 -11.26 -1.36
CA LEU A 24 31.03 -11.36 -2.70
C LEU A 24 29.83 -10.44 -2.87
N ILE A 25 29.29 -9.90 -1.77
CA ILE A 25 28.11 -9.05 -1.77
C ILE A 25 28.55 -7.62 -1.49
N ASP A 26 28.20 -6.69 -2.38
CA ASP A 26 28.38 -5.26 -2.14
C ASP A 26 27.40 -4.76 -1.07
N LEU A 27 27.96 -4.15 -0.03
CA LEU A 27 27.27 -3.67 1.17
C LEU A 27 27.20 -2.15 1.28
N GLU A 28 27.78 -1.37 0.35
CA GLU A 28 28.02 0.08 0.49
C GLU A 28 26.77 0.89 0.86
N TYR A 29 25.59 0.45 0.42
CA TYR A 29 24.31 1.13 0.66
C TYR A 29 23.27 0.25 1.36
N LYS A 30 23.71 -0.83 2.02
CA LYS A 30 22.80 -1.73 2.73
C LYS A 30 22.71 -1.35 4.20
N GLN A 31 21.50 -1.21 4.71
CA GLN A 31 21.25 -1.02 6.15
C GLN A 31 20.84 -2.32 6.84
N ARG A 32 20.21 -3.23 6.08
CA ARG A 32 19.73 -4.54 6.52
C ARG A 32 20.23 -5.65 5.59
N VAL A 33 20.55 -6.81 6.16
CA VAL A 33 20.93 -8.02 5.42
C VAL A 33 20.13 -9.24 5.84
N ILE A 34 19.93 -10.17 4.91
CA ILE A 34 19.23 -11.44 5.17
C ILE A 34 20.24 -12.51 5.55
N MET A 35 19.98 -13.22 6.65
CA MET A 35 20.80 -14.34 7.12
C MET A 35 19.95 -15.60 7.25
N LEU A 36 20.60 -16.75 7.09
CA LEU A 36 20.02 -18.06 7.35
C LEU A 36 20.88 -18.75 8.39
N THR A 37 20.28 -19.14 9.51
CA THR A 37 20.93 -20.03 10.50
C THR A 37 20.57 -21.49 10.26
N SER A 38 19.47 -21.71 9.54
CA SER A 38 18.96 -23.01 9.16
C SER A 38 18.28 -22.99 7.79
N ARG A 39 18.13 -24.18 7.18
CA ARG A 39 17.36 -24.40 5.95
C ARG A 39 16.40 -25.57 6.13
N GLY A 40 15.16 -25.36 5.73
CA GLY A 40 14.10 -26.37 5.69
C GLY A 40 13.12 -26.32 6.85
N CYS A 41 12.09 -27.16 6.76
CA CYS A 41 10.99 -27.24 7.72
C CYS A 41 10.38 -28.65 7.64
N CYS A 42 10.03 -29.26 8.77
CA CYS A 42 9.40 -30.59 8.80
C CYS A 42 7.87 -30.56 8.93
N TYR A 43 7.26 -29.37 9.02
CA TYR A 43 5.82 -29.25 9.25
C TYR A 43 5.02 -29.51 7.97
N PRO A 44 3.89 -30.25 8.04
CA PRO A 44 3.20 -30.78 6.86
C PRO A 44 2.20 -29.80 6.22
N CYS A 45 2.42 -28.49 6.34
CA CYS A 45 1.48 -27.46 5.86
C CYS A 45 1.24 -27.61 4.35
N THR A 46 -0.02 -27.78 3.93
CA THR A 46 -0.36 -28.21 2.56
C THR A 46 -0.11 -27.15 1.49
N PHE A 47 -0.11 -25.88 1.88
CA PHE A 47 0.16 -24.71 1.03
C PHE A 47 1.66 -24.38 0.90
N CYS A 48 2.50 -24.93 1.78
CA CYS A 48 3.88 -24.47 1.93
C CYS A 48 4.85 -25.31 1.09
N TYR A 49 5.61 -24.65 0.21
CA TYR A 49 6.63 -25.30 -0.61
C TYR A 49 7.86 -25.77 0.20
N THR A 50 8.17 -25.10 1.32
CA THR A 50 9.41 -25.32 2.08
C THR A 50 9.62 -26.77 2.51
N THR A 51 8.56 -27.45 2.97
CA THR A 51 8.65 -28.84 3.45
C THR A 51 8.99 -29.80 2.32
N ARG A 52 8.38 -29.61 1.14
CA ARG A 52 8.70 -30.37 -0.08
C ARG A 52 10.12 -30.10 -0.55
N ALA A 53 10.50 -28.83 -0.65
CA ALA A 53 11.82 -28.39 -1.09
C ALA A 53 12.97 -28.89 -0.21
N SER A 54 12.70 -29.09 1.08
CA SER A 54 13.69 -29.55 2.06
C SER A 54 13.64 -31.04 2.37
N GLY A 55 12.73 -31.80 1.74
CA GLY A 55 12.53 -33.22 2.04
C GLY A 55 12.13 -33.45 3.51
N SER A 56 11.37 -32.53 4.09
CA SER A 56 10.92 -32.53 5.49
C SER A 56 12.05 -32.55 6.53
N ARG A 57 13.21 -31.97 6.21
CA ARG A 57 14.38 -31.92 7.09
C ARG A 57 14.81 -30.49 7.37
N VAL A 58 15.28 -30.26 8.59
CA VAL A 58 15.95 -29.00 8.98
C VAL A 58 17.45 -29.26 9.08
N ARG A 59 18.22 -28.41 8.43
CA ARG A 59 19.70 -28.40 8.47
C ARG A 59 20.16 -27.06 9.00
N PHE A 60 21.32 -27.02 9.64
CA PHE A 60 21.84 -25.83 10.30
C PHE A 60 23.22 -25.45 9.78
N HIS A 61 23.50 -24.15 9.74
CA HIS A 61 24.86 -23.67 9.79
C HIS A 61 25.41 -23.85 11.21
N SER A 62 26.73 -23.93 11.40
CA SER A 62 27.28 -23.88 12.76
C SER A 62 26.98 -22.52 13.42
N ILE A 63 26.87 -22.51 14.76
CA ILE A 63 26.72 -21.24 15.49
C ILE A 63 27.94 -20.36 15.25
N ASP A 64 29.14 -20.94 15.22
CA ASP A 64 30.39 -20.19 15.07
C ASP A 64 30.44 -19.43 13.74
N ARG A 65 30.06 -20.09 12.63
CA ARG A 65 29.92 -19.43 11.35
C ARG A 65 28.93 -18.27 11.37
N VAL A 66 27.73 -18.49 11.94
CA VAL A 66 26.70 -17.44 12.02
C VAL A 66 27.23 -16.21 12.77
N ILE A 67 27.92 -16.43 13.89
CA ILE A 67 28.52 -15.35 14.68
C ILE A 67 29.65 -14.66 13.91
N GLU A 68 30.47 -15.40 13.16
CA GLU A 68 31.53 -14.84 12.31
C GLU A 68 30.95 -13.95 11.20
N GLU A 69 29.93 -14.42 10.50
CA GLU A 69 29.20 -13.65 9.49
C GLU A 69 28.62 -12.36 10.08
N MET A 70 27.94 -12.44 11.24
CA MET A 70 27.39 -11.27 11.92
C MET A 70 28.46 -10.27 12.35
N ARG A 71 29.61 -10.73 12.86
CA ARG A 71 30.74 -9.86 13.23
C ARG A 71 31.33 -9.17 12.01
N TYR A 72 31.49 -9.90 10.91
CA TYR A 72 31.94 -9.35 9.63
C TYR A 72 30.99 -8.25 9.15
N LEU A 73 29.69 -8.53 9.10
CA LEU A 73 28.66 -7.59 8.66
C LEU A 73 28.62 -6.34 9.56
N ARG A 74 28.72 -6.52 10.88
CA ARG A 74 28.83 -5.40 11.83
C ARG A 74 30.07 -4.55 11.60
N SER A 75 31.21 -5.16 11.25
CA SER A 75 32.43 -4.42 10.91
C SER A 75 32.28 -3.56 9.64
N LYS A 76 31.33 -3.91 8.77
CA LYS A 76 30.94 -3.14 7.59
C LYS A 76 29.82 -2.12 7.85
N GLY A 77 29.41 -1.93 9.11
CA GLY A 77 28.38 -0.97 9.51
C GLY A 77 26.96 -1.50 9.49
N ILE A 78 26.74 -2.77 9.12
CA ILE A 78 25.41 -3.39 9.17
C ILE A 78 25.02 -3.68 10.62
N ARG A 79 23.87 -3.15 11.04
CA ARG A 79 23.34 -3.37 12.41
C ARG A 79 21.97 -3.99 12.43
N ASP A 80 21.30 -4.11 11.28
CA ASP A 80 19.97 -4.67 11.18
C ASP A 80 19.99 -5.99 10.39
N PHE A 81 19.42 -7.05 10.97
CA PHE A 81 19.46 -8.39 10.40
C PHE A 81 18.07 -8.97 10.21
N TRP A 82 17.88 -9.76 9.16
CA TRP A 82 16.66 -10.55 8.92
C TRP A 82 17.03 -12.04 8.94
N PHE A 83 16.62 -12.77 9.97
CA PHE A 83 16.75 -14.23 10.01
C PHE A 83 15.61 -14.89 9.23
N ALA A 84 15.89 -15.32 8.00
CA ALA A 84 14.92 -15.87 7.05
C ALA A 84 14.70 -17.39 7.22
N ASP A 85 15.10 -17.92 8.37
CA ASP A 85 14.86 -19.30 8.77
C ASP A 85 13.35 -19.60 8.74
N PRO A 86 12.90 -20.69 8.10
CA PRO A 86 11.48 -21.05 8.12
C PRO A 86 10.89 -21.21 9.53
N ASN A 87 11.71 -21.62 10.49
CA ASN A 87 11.38 -21.73 11.91
C ASN A 87 12.65 -21.50 12.75
N PHE A 88 12.88 -20.26 13.16
CA PHE A 88 14.10 -19.86 13.89
C PHE A 88 14.28 -20.60 15.22
N SER A 89 13.18 -20.95 15.91
CA SER A 89 13.20 -21.67 17.19
C SER A 89 12.96 -23.17 17.06
N TYR A 90 13.19 -23.76 15.89
CA TYR A 90 13.03 -25.21 15.67
C TYR A 90 13.76 -26.08 16.70
N SER A 91 14.98 -25.70 17.09
CA SER A 91 15.76 -26.38 18.14
C SER A 91 15.96 -25.42 19.32
N PRO A 92 15.19 -25.56 20.42
CA PRO A 92 15.26 -24.64 21.55
C PRO A 92 16.65 -24.55 22.18
N GLN A 93 17.36 -25.68 22.34
CA GLN A 93 18.70 -25.71 22.90
C GLN A 93 19.70 -24.95 22.03
N ARG A 94 19.61 -25.15 20.71
CA ARG A 94 20.44 -24.42 19.74
C ARG A 94 20.10 -22.93 19.74
N LEU A 95 18.82 -22.56 19.80
CA LEU A 95 18.38 -21.17 19.83
C LEU A 95 19.00 -20.44 21.03
N VAL A 96 18.87 -21.01 22.24
CA VAL A 96 19.45 -20.44 23.45
C VAL A 96 20.97 -20.26 23.32
N ALA A 97 21.67 -21.26 22.78
CA ALA A 97 23.12 -21.18 22.55
C ALA A 97 23.48 -20.07 21.54
N LEU A 98 22.72 -19.94 20.45
CA LEU A 98 22.92 -18.89 19.45
C LEU A 98 22.69 -17.50 20.04
N LEU A 99 21.55 -17.27 20.70
CA LEU A 99 21.21 -15.96 21.27
C LEU A 99 22.23 -15.53 22.33
N ASN A 100 22.68 -16.44 23.19
CA ASN A 100 23.75 -16.14 24.15
C ASN A 100 25.05 -15.70 23.47
N LYS A 101 25.44 -16.36 22.36
CA LYS A 101 26.62 -15.94 21.60
C LYS A 101 26.42 -14.59 20.90
N ILE A 102 25.22 -14.30 20.41
CA ILE A 102 24.89 -12.99 19.82
C ILE A 102 25.05 -11.90 20.89
N ILE A 103 24.44 -12.08 22.06
CA ILE A 103 24.55 -11.15 23.20
C ILE A 103 26.02 -10.89 23.57
N GLN A 104 26.84 -11.94 23.58
CA GLN A 104 28.24 -11.84 23.99
C GLN A 104 29.16 -11.22 22.93
N HIS A 105 28.91 -11.48 21.65
CA HIS A 105 29.90 -11.22 20.59
C HIS A 105 29.45 -10.25 19.50
N VAL A 106 28.16 -9.91 19.43
CA VAL A 106 27.59 -9.04 18.40
C VAL A 106 26.63 -8.01 19.02
N PRO A 107 27.10 -7.13 19.92
CA PRO A 107 26.24 -6.14 20.59
C PRO A 107 25.77 -5.04 19.61
N ASP A 108 24.78 -4.25 20.04
CA ASP A 108 24.25 -3.08 19.32
C ASP A 108 23.65 -3.42 17.94
N ILE A 109 22.86 -4.50 17.89
CA ILE A 109 22.14 -4.92 16.69
C ILE A 109 20.63 -4.88 16.90
N SER A 110 19.92 -4.80 15.79
CA SER A 110 18.49 -5.10 15.67
C SER A 110 18.33 -6.33 14.79
N PHE A 111 17.34 -7.17 15.06
CA PHE A 111 16.94 -8.17 14.09
C PHE A 111 15.46 -8.50 14.08
N TRP A 112 15.00 -8.91 12.90
CA TRP A 112 13.72 -9.56 12.65
C TRP A 112 13.93 -11.07 12.56
N CYS A 113 13.02 -11.86 13.13
CA CYS A 113 12.99 -13.31 12.93
C CYS A 113 11.55 -13.82 12.79
N GLN A 114 11.39 -14.95 12.11
CA GLN A 114 10.12 -15.68 12.05
C GLN A 114 10.22 -17.03 12.74
N THR A 115 9.16 -17.39 13.46
CA THR A 115 9.17 -18.65 14.18
C THR A 115 7.77 -19.21 14.48
N ARG A 116 7.73 -20.44 15.00
CA ARG A 116 6.48 -21.02 15.50
C ARG A 116 6.18 -20.61 16.93
N TYR A 117 4.97 -20.13 17.16
CA TYR A 117 4.46 -19.69 18.46
C TYR A 117 4.55 -20.77 19.57
N ASP A 118 4.47 -22.05 19.22
CA ASP A 118 4.44 -23.18 20.16
C ASP A 118 5.79 -23.44 20.86
N SER A 119 6.86 -22.81 20.40
CA SER A 119 8.21 -22.93 20.97
C SER A 119 8.67 -21.65 21.68
N VAL A 120 7.78 -20.67 21.83
CA VAL A 120 8.07 -19.39 22.48
C VAL A 120 7.47 -19.37 23.89
N SER A 121 8.27 -18.88 24.84
CA SER A 121 7.93 -18.62 26.24
C SER A 121 8.48 -17.24 26.67
N PRO A 122 8.01 -16.67 27.79
CA PRO A 122 8.55 -15.41 28.31
C PRO A 122 10.09 -15.40 28.47
N GLU A 123 10.69 -16.52 28.87
CA GLU A 123 12.15 -16.65 29.02
C GLU A 123 12.88 -16.59 27.68
N ILE A 124 12.30 -17.19 26.63
CA ILE A 124 12.85 -17.09 25.27
C ILE A 124 12.68 -15.66 24.73
N LEU A 125 11.58 -14.99 25.05
CA LEU A 125 11.34 -13.60 24.64
C LEU A 125 12.30 -12.61 25.31
N ASP A 126 12.61 -12.79 26.60
CA ASP A 126 13.66 -12.03 27.29
C ASP A 126 15.01 -12.19 26.57
N LEU A 127 15.36 -13.45 26.25
CA LEU A 127 16.63 -13.74 25.58
C LEU A 127 16.68 -13.16 24.16
N LEU A 128 15.57 -13.23 23.41
CA LEU A 128 15.44 -12.59 22.09
C LEU A 128 15.62 -11.08 22.20
N LYS A 129 14.93 -10.42 23.13
CA LYS A 129 15.02 -8.97 23.32
C LYS A 129 16.45 -8.54 23.66
N ARG A 130 17.10 -9.24 24.58
CA ARG A 130 18.49 -8.99 24.97
C ARG A 130 19.49 -9.21 23.84
N ALA A 131 19.21 -10.16 22.95
CA ALA A 131 20.02 -10.40 21.75
C ALA A 131 19.81 -9.33 20.66
N GLY A 132 18.81 -8.46 20.78
CA GLY A 132 18.52 -7.39 19.82
C GLY A 132 17.30 -7.65 18.93
N ALA A 133 16.43 -8.62 19.25
CA ALA A 133 15.19 -8.79 18.51
C ALA A 133 14.33 -7.52 18.61
N SER A 134 13.95 -6.97 17.46
CA SER A 134 13.04 -5.83 17.36
C SER A 134 11.64 -6.27 16.93
N MET A 135 11.54 -7.36 16.17
CA MET A 135 10.28 -7.91 15.70
C MET A 135 10.33 -9.45 15.62
N VAL A 136 9.24 -10.09 16.04
CA VAL A 136 9.05 -11.54 15.89
C VAL A 136 7.79 -11.82 15.06
N ALA A 137 7.94 -12.60 14.00
CA ALA A 137 6.86 -12.98 13.13
C ALA A 137 6.33 -14.40 13.44
N TYR A 138 5.01 -14.56 13.51
CA TYR A 138 4.34 -15.83 13.75
C TYR A 138 3.37 -16.17 12.62
N GLY A 139 3.38 -17.42 12.14
CA GLY A 139 2.44 -17.83 11.10
C GLY A 139 1.08 -18.20 11.66
N LEU A 140 0.10 -17.29 11.57
CA LEU A 140 -1.31 -17.50 11.95
C LEU A 140 -2.08 -18.21 10.83
N GLU A 141 -1.91 -17.74 9.59
CA GLU A 141 -2.63 -18.15 8.37
C GLU A 141 -4.13 -17.88 8.40
N SER A 142 -4.87 -18.43 9.36
CA SER A 142 -6.31 -18.23 9.54
C SER A 142 -6.66 -18.29 11.02
N ALA A 143 -7.63 -17.50 11.47
CA ALA A 143 -8.18 -17.57 12.82
C ALA A 143 -9.32 -18.60 12.96
N ASN A 144 -9.48 -19.52 12.00
CA ASN A 144 -10.47 -20.57 12.06
C ASN A 144 -9.84 -21.96 12.28
N PRO A 145 -10.14 -22.66 13.40
CA PRO A 145 -9.57 -23.98 13.68
C PRO A 145 -9.81 -25.04 12.61
N ARG A 146 -10.97 -25.04 11.93
CA ARG A 146 -11.28 -26.01 10.87
C ARG A 146 -10.44 -25.77 9.61
N VAL A 147 -10.26 -24.50 9.24
CA VAL A 147 -9.38 -24.10 8.14
C VAL A 147 -7.94 -24.51 8.44
N LEU A 148 -7.46 -24.20 9.64
CA LEU A 148 -6.11 -24.57 10.12
C LEU A 148 -5.86 -26.08 10.11
N GLU A 149 -6.88 -26.88 10.44
CA GLU A 149 -6.81 -28.33 10.37
C GLU A 149 -6.72 -28.82 8.93
N LYS A 150 -7.55 -28.29 8.02
CA LYS A 150 -7.57 -28.67 6.59
C LYS A 150 -6.23 -28.37 5.90
N ILE A 151 -5.55 -27.29 6.29
CA ILE A 151 -4.20 -26.97 5.79
C ILE A 151 -3.05 -27.60 6.58
N LYS A 152 -3.37 -28.45 7.58
CA LYS A 152 -2.40 -29.14 8.45
C LYS A 152 -1.46 -28.21 9.21
N LYS A 153 -1.88 -26.98 9.52
CA LYS A 153 -1.11 -26.04 10.34
C LYS A 153 -1.20 -26.40 11.83
N ARG A 154 -2.40 -26.82 12.29
CA ARG A 154 -2.79 -27.15 13.67
C ARG A 154 -2.23 -26.17 14.70
N MET A 155 -3.07 -25.25 15.17
CA MET A 155 -2.68 -24.19 16.08
C MET A 155 -3.72 -23.99 17.19
N ASP A 156 -3.23 -23.56 18.35
CA ASP A 156 -4.01 -23.07 19.48
C ASP A 156 -3.99 -21.53 19.43
N LEU A 157 -5.14 -20.95 19.08
CA LEU A 157 -5.30 -19.50 18.89
C LEU A 157 -5.27 -18.71 20.20
N GLU A 158 -5.69 -19.32 21.31
CA GLU A 158 -5.63 -18.68 22.63
C GLU A 158 -4.20 -18.61 23.12
N ARG A 159 -3.44 -19.70 22.95
CA ARG A 159 -1.99 -19.68 23.20
C ARG A 159 -1.27 -18.67 22.31
N LEU A 160 -1.62 -18.56 21.02
CA LEU A 160 -1.03 -17.54 20.16
C LEU A 160 -1.34 -16.12 20.68
N SER A 161 -2.57 -15.84 21.11
CA SER A 161 -2.93 -14.55 21.72
C SER A 161 -2.07 -14.23 22.96
N HIS A 162 -1.77 -15.23 23.80
CA HIS A 162 -0.83 -15.05 24.91
C HIS A 162 0.61 -14.76 24.43
N VAL A 163 1.09 -15.48 23.43
CA VAL A 163 2.45 -15.28 22.86
C VAL A 163 2.58 -13.89 22.23
N ILE A 164 1.56 -13.42 21.52
CA ILE A 164 1.50 -12.06 20.98
C ILE A 164 1.65 -11.05 22.11
N ARG A 165 0.82 -11.16 23.16
CA ARG A 165 0.86 -10.26 24.31
C ARG A 165 2.24 -10.26 25.00
N TRP A 166 2.81 -11.43 25.27
CA TRP A 166 4.12 -11.53 25.90
C TRP A 166 5.23 -10.91 25.03
N THR A 167 5.14 -11.05 23.71
CA THR A 167 6.11 -10.45 22.79
C THR A 167 6.03 -8.92 22.82
N GLN A 168 4.81 -8.37 22.83
CA GLN A 168 4.56 -6.93 22.97
C GLN A 168 5.03 -6.40 24.34
N GLU A 169 4.74 -7.11 25.43
CA GLU A 169 5.19 -6.77 26.80
C GLU A 169 6.72 -6.78 26.93
N ALA A 170 7.42 -7.63 26.18
CA ALA A 170 8.88 -7.63 26.08
C ALA A 170 9.44 -6.45 25.24
N GLY A 171 8.59 -5.57 24.73
CA GLY A 171 8.96 -4.40 23.94
C GLY A 171 9.43 -4.75 22.52
N MET A 172 8.89 -5.80 21.93
CA MET A 172 9.12 -6.20 20.53
C MET A 172 7.84 -6.04 19.71
N GLU A 173 7.99 -5.69 18.44
CA GLU A 173 6.88 -5.72 17.49
C GLU A 173 6.51 -7.17 17.14
N VAL A 174 5.23 -7.38 16.82
CA VAL A 174 4.72 -8.67 16.36
C VAL A 174 4.23 -8.52 14.92
N GLU A 175 4.64 -9.45 14.08
CA GLU A 175 4.07 -9.63 12.76
C GLU A 175 3.34 -10.99 12.70
N LEU A 176 2.19 -11.02 12.07
CA LEU A 176 1.46 -12.26 11.78
C LEU A 176 1.48 -12.53 10.29
N PHE A 177 1.90 -13.72 9.87
CA PHE A 177 1.58 -14.18 8.51
C PHE A 177 0.14 -14.62 8.49
N THR A 178 -0.65 -13.99 7.62
CA THR A 178 -2.06 -14.29 7.42
C THR A 178 -2.31 -14.61 5.95
N MET A 179 -3.32 -15.43 5.70
CA MET A 179 -3.75 -15.79 4.37
C MET A 179 -5.27 -15.70 4.25
N PHE A 180 -5.74 -15.63 3.00
CA PHE A 180 -7.15 -15.81 2.67
C PHE A 180 -7.30 -16.60 1.37
N GLY A 181 -8.51 -17.10 1.10
CA GLY A 181 -8.74 -17.97 -0.05
C GLY A 181 -8.38 -19.42 0.25
N LEU A 182 -8.28 -19.79 1.54
CA LEU A 182 -7.81 -21.11 1.93
C LEU A 182 -8.87 -22.20 1.67
N PRO A 183 -8.44 -23.46 1.49
CA PRO A 183 -9.36 -24.58 1.34
C PRO A 183 -10.41 -24.63 2.46
N GLY A 184 -11.70 -24.59 2.09
CA GLY A 184 -12.83 -24.68 3.02
C GLY A 184 -13.04 -23.46 3.92
N GLU A 185 -12.29 -22.37 3.70
CA GLU A 185 -12.52 -21.09 4.37
C GLU A 185 -13.74 -20.40 3.76
N THR A 186 -14.63 -19.88 4.59
CA THR A 186 -15.75 -19.03 4.13
C THR A 186 -15.36 -17.56 4.22
N PHE A 187 -16.07 -16.70 3.49
CA PHE A 187 -15.88 -15.25 3.57
C PHE A 187 -15.88 -14.71 5.02
N GLN A 188 -16.85 -15.17 5.82
CA GLN A 188 -16.96 -14.78 7.25
C GLN A 188 -15.77 -15.27 8.09
N GLN A 189 -15.18 -16.41 7.76
CA GLN A 189 -13.99 -16.91 8.47
C GLN A 189 -12.72 -16.12 8.08
N ALA A 190 -12.62 -15.70 6.82
CA ALA A 190 -11.56 -14.80 6.38
C ALA A 190 -11.66 -13.43 7.07
N LEU A 191 -12.87 -12.88 7.23
CA LEU A 191 -13.11 -11.69 8.06
C LEU A 191 -12.73 -11.91 9.53
N GLY A 192 -13.11 -13.06 10.11
CA GLY A 192 -12.72 -13.40 11.48
C GLY A 192 -11.20 -13.43 11.70
N THR A 193 -10.42 -13.70 10.65
CA THR A 193 -8.95 -13.59 10.70
C THR A 193 -8.49 -12.14 10.82
N LEU A 194 -9.09 -11.23 10.06
CA LEU A 194 -8.83 -9.79 10.18
C LEU A 194 -9.20 -9.27 11.57
N ASP A 195 -10.36 -9.68 12.10
CA ASP A 195 -10.81 -9.31 13.44
C ASP A 195 -9.86 -9.84 14.52
N TYR A 196 -9.33 -11.05 14.36
CA TYR A 196 -8.30 -11.60 15.23
C TYR A 196 -7.02 -10.76 15.20
N VAL A 197 -6.58 -10.29 14.04
CA VAL A 197 -5.39 -9.42 13.94
C VAL A 197 -5.64 -8.08 14.65
N LYS A 198 -6.79 -7.45 14.38
CA LYS A 198 -7.18 -6.17 15.00
C LYS A 198 -7.30 -6.27 16.53
N ARG A 199 -8.02 -7.28 17.05
CA ARG A 199 -8.26 -7.44 18.50
C ARG A 199 -6.99 -7.66 19.31
N ASN A 200 -5.94 -8.20 18.69
CA ASN A 200 -4.63 -8.43 19.31
C ASN A 200 -3.67 -7.23 19.14
N GLY A 201 -4.16 -6.10 18.62
CA GLY A 201 -3.36 -4.87 18.49
C GLY A 201 -2.20 -4.98 17.49
N ILE A 202 -2.36 -5.82 16.46
CA ILE A 202 -1.33 -6.01 15.43
C ILE A 202 -1.53 -5.00 14.31
N ALA A 203 -0.49 -4.22 14.01
CA ALA A 203 -0.50 -3.32 12.87
C ALA A 203 -0.55 -4.11 11.56
N ILE A 204 -1.50 -3.78 10.68
CA ILE A 204 -1.65 -4.41 9.37
C ILE A 204 -0.67 -3.76 8.40
N LYS A 205 0.58 -4.21 8.46
CA LYS A 205 1.70 -3.79 7.61
C LYS A 205 2.59 -5.00 7.30
N GLY A 206 3.52 -4.86 6.36
CA GLY A 206 4.46 -5.93 6.03
C GLY A 206 3.75 -7.24 5.67
N ASN A 207 4.12 -8.35 6.31
CA ASN A 207 3.50 -9.66 6.04
C ASN A 207 2.12 -9.86 6.69
N SER A 208 1.67 -8.92 7.54
CA SER A 208 0.33 -8.94 8.14
C SER A 208 -0.78 -8.38 7.26
N ILE A 209 -0.46 -7.96 6.04
CA ILE A 209 -1.44 -7.46 5.04
C ILE A 209 -2.35 -8.58 4.49
N SER A 210 -2.16 -9.82 4.94
CA SER A 210 -2.78 -11.05 4.45
C SER A 210 -2.54 -11.30 2.97
N GLN A 211 -2.14 -12.52 2.64
CA GLN A 211 -1.84 -12.91 1.28
C GLN A 211 -2.92 -13.87 0.78
N GLN A 212 -3.42 -13.65 -0.44
CA GLN A 212 -4.20 -14.69 -1.10
C GLN A 212 -3.31 -15.94 -1.19
N VAL A 213 -3.84 -17.11 -0.90
CA VAL A 213 -3.06 -18.36 -0.99
C VAL A 213 -2.52 -18.55 -2.42
N HIS A 214 -1.26 -18.97 -2.52
CA HIS A 214 -0.62 -19.34 -3.78
C HIS A 214 -0.54 -20.86 -3.90
N LEU A 215 -0.90 -21.39 -5.07
CA LEU A 215 -0.72 -22.79 -5.43
C LEU A 215 0.71 -22.99 -5.94
N PHE A 216 1.67 -23.05 -5.01
CA PHE A 216 3.07 -23.23 -5.36
C PHE A 216 3.32 -24.59 -6.00
N PHE A 217 4.15 -24.62 -7.05
CA PHE A 217 4.51 -25.87 -7.73
C PHE A 217 5.11 -26.89 -6.76
N GLY A 218 4.69 -28.15 -6.88
CA GLY A 218 5.14 -29.24 -6.03
C GLY A 218 4.50 -29.29 -4.63
N THR A 219 3.61 -28.36 -4.28
CA THR A 219 2.76 -28.49 -3.09
C THR A 219 1.60 -29.43 -3.37
N SER A 220 1.06 -30.09 -2.33
CA SER A 220 -0.09 -30.98 -2.50
C SER A 220 -1.32 -30.23 -2.99
N MET A 221 -1.47 -28.96 -2.61
CA MET A 221 -2.57 -28.10 -3.06
C MET A 221 -2.49 -27.76 -4.55
N ASN A 222 -1.29 -27.63 -5.11
CA ASN A 222 -1.10 -27.40 -6.54
C ASN A 222 -1.18 -28.69 -7.38
N GLU A 223 -0.72 -29.82 -6.84
CA GLU A 223 -0.73 -31.11 -7.55
C GLU A 223 -2.15 -31.61 -7.81
N ASP A 224 -3.05 -31.39 -6.85
CA ASP A 224 -4.44 -31.81 -6.95
C ASP A 224 -5.38 -30.77 -6.32
N PRO A 225 -5.59 -29.60 -6.96
CA PRO A 225 -6.38 -28.51 -6.39
C PRO A 225 -7.83 -28.91 -6.05
N SER A 226 -8.43 -29.78 -6.87
CA SER A 226 -9.83 -30.18 -6.71
C SER A 226 -10.07 -30.97 -5.42
N SER A 227 -9.12 -31.79 -4.95
CA SER A 227 -9.26 -32.47 -3.64
C SER A 227 -9.21 -31.54 -2.43
N TYR A 228 -8.74 -30.30 -2.62
CA TYR A 228 -8.83 -29.25 -1.61
C TYR A 228 -10.09 -28.39 -1.76
N GLY A 229 -10.90 -28.62 -2.79
CA GLY A 229 -12.07 -27.80 -3.12
C GLY A 229 -11.67 -26.50 -3.79
N ILE A 230 -10.63 -26.53 -4.64
CA ILE A 230 -10.15 -25.38 -5.40
C ILE A 230 -10.45 -25.59 -6.88
N HIS A 231 -11.12 -24.61 -7.49
CA HIS A 231 -11.53 -24.62 -8.90
C HIS A 231 -10.73 -23.57 -9.65
N LEU A 232 -9.88 -24.01 -10.59
CA LEU A 232 -9.02 -23.11 -11.36
C LEU A 232 -9.84 -22.32 -12.39
N LEU A 233 -9.55 -21.02 -12.47
CA LEU A 233 -10.11 -20.09 -13.45
C LEU A 233 -9.14 -19.91 -14.63
N PRO A 234 -9.55 -19.26 -15.74
CA PRO A 234 -8.65 -18.90 -16.82
C PRO A 234 -7.44 -18.13 -16.30
N ARG A 235 -6.23 -18.56 -16.68
CA ARG A 235 -4.97 -17.99 -16.18
C ARG A 235 -4.73 -16.59 -16.73
N THR A 236 -4.60 -15.60 -15.87
CA THR A 236 -4.25 -14.23 -16.28
C THR A 236 -2.75 -14.00 -16.29
N ARG A 237 -1.98 -14.90 -15.66
CA ARG A 237 -0.52 -14.83 -15.56
C ARG A 237 0.18 -15.94 -16.35
N PRO A 238 1.45 -15.74 -16.77
CA PRO A 238 2.25 -16.75 -17.46
C PRO A 238 2.26 -18.11 -16.75
N ALA A 239 2.26 -19.19 -17.52
CA ALA A 239 2.10 -20.55 -16.99
C ALA A 239 3.23 -21.02 -16.05
N TYR A 240 4.40 -20.38 -16.08
CA TYR A 240 5.54 -20.65 -15.20
C TYR A 240 5.43 -19.96 -13.83
N LEU A 241 4.42 -19.09 -13.63
CA LEU A 241 4.09 -18.53 -12.32
C LEU A 241 3.04 -19.41 -11.65
N SER A 242 3.19 -19.60 -10.35
CA SER A 242 2.21 -20.30 -9.52
C SER A 242 0.86 -19.59 -9.56
N VAL A 243 -0.23 -20.36 -9.55
CA VAL A 243 -1.59 -19.82 -9.54
C VAL A 243 -1.80 -19.08 -8.21
N CYS A 244 -2.35 -17.87 -8.29
CA CYS A 244 -2.65 -17.02 -7.14
C CYS A 244 -4.09 -16.50 -7.26
N ARG A 245 -4.38 -15.64 -8.25
CA ARG A 245 -5.71 -14.99 -8.36
C ARG A 245 -6.71 -15.75 -9.22
N ASP A 246 -6.24 -16.72 -9.98
CA ASP A 246 -7.03 -17.42 -11.01
C ASP A 246 -7.64 -18.72 -10.44
N PHE A 247 -8.32 -18.62 -9.29
CA PHE A 247 -9.11 -19.71 -8.74
C PHE A 247 -10.25 -19.19 -7.87
N GLU A 248 -11.22 -20.06 -7.64
CA GLU A 248 -12.22 -19.97 -6.58
C GLU A 248 -12.23 -21.26 -5.75
N THR A 249 -12.99 -21.30 -4.67
CA THR A 249 -13.09 -22.47 -3.79
C THR A 249 -14.53 -22.92 -3.63
N ASP A 250 -14.74 -24.12 -3.08
CA ASP A 250 -16.08 -24.63 -2.73
C ASP A 250 -16.89 -23.66 -1.83
N THR A 251 -16.21 -22.79 -1.09
CA THR A 251 -16.78 -21.96 -0.02
C THR A 251 -16.60 -20.46 -0.20
N MET A 252 -15.86 -20.04 -1.23
CA MET A 252 -15.67 -18.63 -1.61
C MET A 252 -15.50 -18.52 -3.13
N SER A 253 -16.36 -17.72 -3.75
CA SER A 253 -16.26 -17.32 -5.14
C SER A 253 -15.03 -16.43 -5.40
N ALA A 254 -14.64 -16.30 -6.67
CA ALA A 254 -13.58 -15.38 -7.06
C ALA A 254 -13.85 -13.92 -6.64
N GLU A 255 -15.12 -13.52 -6.61
CA GLU A 255 -15.52 -12.16 -6.23
C GLU A 255 -15.43 -11.95 -4.71
N GLU A 256 -15.86 -12.91 -3.91
CA GLU A 256 -15.66 -12.88 -2.45
C GLU A 256 -14.18 -12.82 -2.07
N ILE A 257 -13.31 -13.56 -2.79
CA ILE A 257 -11.85 -13.52 -2.56
C ILE A 257 -11.29 -12.12 -2.86
N LYS A 258 -11.72 -11.49 -3.97
CA LYS A 258 -11.33 -10.10 -4.29
C LYS A 258 -11.85 -9.12 -3.24
N GLN A 259 -13.09 -9.31 -2.77
CA GLN A 259 -13.68 -8.49 -1.72
C GLN A 259 -12.86 -8.58 -0.44
N ILE A 260 -12.50 -9.77 0.03
CA ILE A 260 -11.60 -9.94 1.19
C ILE A 260 -10.27 -9.22 0.96
N SER A 261 -9.67 -9.33 -0.22
CA SER A 261 -8.45 -8.61 -0.55
C SER A 261 -8.61 -7.08 -0.44
N ALA A 262 -9.75 -6.54 -0.87
CA ALA A 262 -10.05 -5.11 -0.75
C ALA A 262 -10.22 -4.70 0.71
N ILE A 263 -10.90 -5.51 1.51
CA ILE A 263 -11.10 -5.27 2.95
C ILE A 263 -9.77 -5.28 3.71
N TRP A 264 -8.87 -6.23 3.45
CA TRP A 264 -7.52 -6.22 4.02
C TRP A 264 -6.74 -4.97 3.62
N ARG A 265 -6.83 -4.56 2.34
CA ARG A 265 -6.14 -3.36 1.84
C ARG A 265 -6.66 -2.07 2.49
N LEU A 266 -7.97 -1.97 2.72
CA LEU A 266 -8.60 -0.84 3.42
C LEU A 266 -8.04 -0.68 4.84
N ASN A 267 -7.78 -1.80 5.51
CA ASN A 267 -7.35 -1.83 6.90
C ASN A 267 -5.83 -1.76 7.10
N ARG A 268 -5.06 -1.55 6.03
CA ARG A 268 -3.61 -1.37 6.15
C ARG A 268 -3.28 -0.12 6.94
N HIS A 269 -2.21 -0.19 7.73
CA HIS A 269 -1.74 0.91 8.55
C HIS A 269 -1.40 2.17 7.72
N ASP A 270 -0.74 1.97 6.57
CA ASP A 270 -0.36 3.08 5.66
C ASP A 270 -1.58 3.78 5.05
N PHE A 271 -2.73 3.10 4.97
CA PHE A 271 -3.97 3.71 4.50
C PHE A 271 -4.45 4.78 5.47
N MET A 272 -4.47 4.46 6.77
CA MET A 272 -4.88 5.40 7.81
C MET A 272 -3.87 6.53 7.98
N GLU A 273 -2.57 6.22 7.97
CA GLU A 273 -1.50 7.23 8.05
C GLU A 273 -1.58 8.26 6.92
N ASP A 274 -1.85 7.82 5.69
CA ASP A 274 -2.02 8.72 4.55
C ASP A 274 -3.20 9.67 4.73
N VAL A 275 -4.35 9.17 5.16
CA VAL A 275 -5.54 10.01 5.40
C VAL A 275 -5.30 10.99 6.56
N GLN A 276 -4.68 10.54 7.65
CA GLN A 276 -4.36 11.40 8.80
C GLN A 276 -3.31 12.47 8.47
N ALA A 277 -2.35 12.15 7.60
CA ALA A 277 -1.32 13.08 7.15
C ALA A 277 -1.75 13.94 5.95
N GLU A 278 -3.00 13.83 5.49
CA GLU A 278 -3.53 14.50 4.31
C GLU A 278 -2.75 14.20 3.00
N ARG A 279 -2.19 12.98 2.87
CA ARG A 279 -1.40 12.53 1.72
C ARG A 279 -2.16 11.51 0.88
N ASN A 280 -1.88 11.49 -0.44
CA ASN A 280 -2.45 10.52 -1.39
C ASN A 280 -3.98 10.43 -1.36
N LEU A 281 -4.68 11.48 -0.93
CA LEU A 281 -6.10 11.43 -0.61
C LEU A 281 -6.98 10.96 -1.78
N PHE A 282 -6.69 11.42 -3.00
CA PHE A 282 -7.43 11.00 -4.19
C PHE A 282 -7.22 9.52 -4.51
N ASN A 283 -6.03 8.97 -4.32
CA ASN A 283 -5.78 7.54 -4.54
C ASN A 283 -6.48 6.68 -3.47
N ARG A 284 -6.52 7.17 -2.22
CA ARG A 284 -7.25 6.51 -1.12
C ARG A 284 -8.77 6.57 -1.35
N ALA A 285 -9.32 7.72 -1.71
CA ALA A 285 -10.72 7.88 -2.07
C ALA A 285 -11.09 7.03 -3.27
N GLY A 286 -10.29 7.08 -4.36
CA GLY A 286 -10.51 6.30 -5.57
C GLY A 286 -10.56 4.80 -5.29
N PHE A 287 -9.68 4.29 -4.43
CA PHE A 287 -9.76 2.90 -3.99
C PHE A 287 -11.09 2.59 -3.29
N ILE A 288 -11.54 3.45 -2.35
CA ILE A 288 -12.79 3.24 -1.61
C ILE A 288 -14.01 3.31 -2.54
N THR A 289 -14.11 4.35 -3.37
CA THR A 289 -15.28 4.62 -4.21
C THR A 289 -15.42 3.58 -5.32
N GLN A 290 -14.32 3.17 -5.96
CA GLN A 290 -14.34 2.12 -6.99
C GLN A 290 -14.66 0.73 -6.43
N ASN A 291 -14.35 0.48 -5.15
CA ASN A 291 -14.64 -0.78 -4.47
C ASN A 291 -15.83 -0.65 -3.51
N TRP A 292 -16.67 0.39 -3.64
CA TRP A 292 -17.71 0.69 -2.65
C TRP A 292 -18.68 -0.48 -2.45
N THR A 293 -19.09 -1.17 -3.52
CA THR A 293 -19.95 -2.36 -3.43
C THR A 293 -19.35 -3.45 -2.54
N ALA A 294 -18.03 -3.64 -2.60
CA ALA A 294 -17.29 -4.61 -1.81
C ALA A 294 -17.04 -4.16 -0.36
N LEU A 295 -17.04 -2.84 -0.13
CA LEU A 295 -16.65 -2.22 1.14
C LEU A 295 -17.82 -1.59 1.92
N ALA A 296 -19.04 -1.56 1.37
CA ALA A 296 -20.18 -0.84 1.94
C ALA A 296 -20.53 -1.29 3.38
N ASP A 297 -20.35 -2.58 3.67
CA ASP A 297 -20.59 -3.15 5.01
C ASP A 297 -19.39 -2.97 5.96
N GLN A 298 -18.34 -2.26 5.53
CA GLN A 298 -17.16 -1.96 6.35
C GLN A 298 -17.23 -0.48 6.79
N PRO A 299 -17.56 -0.18 8.06
CA PRO A 299 -17.66 1.20 8.54
C PRO A 299 -16.36 1.99 8.39
N GLU A 300 -15.21 1.31 8.34
CA GLU A 300 -13.92 1.92 8.09
C GLU A 300 -13.85 2.67 6.76
N ALA A 301 -14.49 2.15 5.72
CA ALA A 301 -14.51 2.76 4.40
C ALA A 301 -15.19 4.13 4.45
N GLY A 302 -16.38 4.19 5.06
CA GLY A 302 -17.13 5.44 5.22
C GLY A 302 -16.40 6.45 6.10
N CYS A 303 -15.75 6.00 7.19
CA CYS A 303 -15.01 6.90 8.08
C CYS A 303 -13.80 7.53 7.39
N LEU A 304 -13.02 6.73 6.66
CA LEU A 304 -11.86 7.22 5.92
C LEU A 304 -12.30 8.17 4.81
N LEU A 305 -13.38 7.84 4.09
CA LEU A 305 -13.92 8.70 3.04
C LEU A 305 -14.44 10.04 3.59
N ALA A 306 -15.12 10.03 4.74
CA ALA A 306 -15.55 11.25 5.43
C ALA A 306 -14.36 12.15 5.81
N ARG A 307 -13.27 11.57 6.34
CA ARG A 307 -12.04 12.32 6.66
C ARG A 307 -11.38 12.93 5.42
N ILE A 308 -11.35 12.19 4.31
CA ILE A 308 -10.85 12.69 3.02
C ILE A 308 -11.68 13.89 2.54
N TYR A 309 -13.01 13.79 2.58
CA TYR A 309 -13.87 14.90 2.18
C TYR A 309 -13.74 16.12 3.09
N LEU A 310 -13.57 15.93 4.40
CA LEU A 310 -13.29 17.04 5.32
C LEU A 310 -11.97 17.76 4.95
N ALA A 311 -10.91 16.99 4.68
CA ALA A 311 -9.60 17.54 4.29
C ALA A 311 -9.65 18.32 2.97
N LEU A 312 -10.50 17.89 2.03
CA LEU A 312 -10.70 18.54 0.72
C LEU A 312 -11.81 19.61 0.71
N GLU A 313 -12.36 19.95 1.88
CA GLU A 313 -13.47 20.89 2.05
C GLU A 313 -14.73 20.53 1.24
N GLU A 314 -14.96 19.23 1.01
CA GLU A 314 -16.18 18.67 0.41
C GLU A 314 -17.23 18.40 1.49
N TYR A 315 -17.62 19.44 2.22
CA TYR A 315 -18.42 19.34 3.45
C TYR A 315 -19.79 18.67 3.26
N GLN A 316 -20.42 18.85 2.10
CA GLN A 316 -21.69 18.20 1.78
C GLN A 316 -21.53 16.67 1.67
N ALA A 317 -20.48 16.21 0.99
CA ALA A 317 -20.17 14.79 0.84
C ALA A 317 -19.71 14.19 2.18
N ALA A 318 -18.90 14.92 2.95
CA ALA A 318 -18.51 14.54 4.30
C ALA A 318 -19.73 14.32 5.20
N PHE A 319 -20.69 15.25 5.20
CA PHE A 319 -21.92 15.11 5.97
C PHE A 319 -22.74 13.88 5.55
N GLN A 320 -22.89 13.64 4.26
CA GLN A 320 -23.61 12.45 3.76
C GLN A 320 -22.98 11.14 4.24
N CYS A 321 -21.64 11.05 4.23
CA CYS A 321 -20.94 9.89 4.78
C CYS A 321 -21.17 9.75 6.28
N LEU A 322 -21.02 10.83 7.05
CA LEU A 322 -21.20 10.83 8.50
C LEU A 322 -22.63 10.46 8.91
N ASP A 323 -23.63 10.93 8.17
CA ASP A 323 -25.03 10.61 8.43
C ASP A 323 -25.36 9.14 8.15
N ALA A 324 -24.83 8.59 7.05
CA ALA A 324 -24.94 7.15 6.77
C ALA A 324 -24.27 6.30 7.87
N LEU A 325 -23.05 6.66 8.29
CA LEU A 325 -22.35 5.98 9.38
C LEU A 325 -23.13 6.03 10.71
N ARG A 326 -23.71 7.19 11.03
CA ARG A 326 -24.56 7.33 12.22
C ARG A 326 -25.77 6.41 12.15
N ARG A 327 -26.43 6.31 10.99
CA ARG A 327 -27.62 5.47 10.83
C ARG A 327 -27.28 3.98 10.93
N ASP A 328 -26.22 3.55 10.26
CA ASP A 328 -25.97 2.13 10.01
C ASP A 328 -24.95 1.51 10.99
N PHE A 329 -24.08 2.32 11.61
CA PHE A 329 -22.92 1.84 12.38
C PHE A 329 -22.62 2.64 13.67
N GLN A 330 -23.60 3.31 14.29
CA GLN A 330 -23.38 4.16 15.48
C GLN A 330 -22.65 3.49 16.64
N GLU A 331 -22.75 2.17 16.78
CA GLU A 331 -22.12 1.44 17.89
C GLU A 331 -20.62 1.15 17.64
N HIS A 332 -20.15 1.26 16.40
CA HIS A 332 -18.78 0.95 16.04
C HIS A 332 -17.80 1.97 16.65
N PRO A 333 -16.70 1.56 17.32
CA PRO A 333 -15.80 2.48 18.04
C PRO A 333 -15.25 3.62 17.19
N MET A 334 -14.81 3.31 15.97
CA MET A 334 -14.25 4.33 15.06
C MET A 334 -15.33 5.29 14.52
N VAL A 335 -16.58 4.83 14.45
CA VAL A 335 -17.73 5.66 14.07
C VAL A 335 -18.10 6.59 15.22
N LYS A 336 -18.09 6.09 16.46
CA LYS A 336 -18.25 6.93 17.67
C LYS A 336 -17.18 8.02 17.72
N GLU A 337 -15.92 7.67 17.45
CA GLU A 337 -14.81 8.62 17.45
C GLU A 337 -15.02 9.74 16.42
N ILE A 338 -15.30 9.41 15.14
CA ILE A 338 -15.46 10.43 14.11
C ILE A 338 -16.73 11.26 14.29
N LEU A 339 -17.78 10.71 14.93
CA LEU A 339 -19.02 11.42 15.23
C LEU A 339 -18.97 12.24 16.52
N ALA A 340 -17.98 12.01 17.39
CA ALA A 340 -17.89 12.68 18.70
C ALA A 340 -17.77 14.20 18.57
N GLY A 341 -17.18 14.69 17.48
CA GLY A 341 -16.93 16.11 17.28
C GLY A 341 -16.03 16.72 18.36
N PRO A 342 -15.92 18.06 18.41
CA PRO A 342 -16.46 18.98 17.42
C PRO A 342 -15.73 18.85 16.08
N PHE A 343 -16.42 19.19 14.99
CA PHE A 343 -15.81 19.26 13.65
C PHE A 343 -15.16 20.63 13.46
N VAL A 344 -14.01 20.66 12.78
CA VAL A 344 -13.32 21.90 12.45
C VAL A 344 -13.41 22.12 10.94
N ALA A 345 -14.02 23.23 10.55
CA ALA A 345 -13.98 23.75 9.20
C ALA A 345 -13.11 25.02 9.16
N PHE A 346 -12.83 25.54 7.96
CA PHE A 346 -11.99 26.71 7.80
C PHE A 346 -12.65 27.75 6.89
N LYS A 347 -12.44 29.02 7.19
CA LYS A 347 -12.93 30.15 6.38
C LYS A 347 -11.82 31.14 6.08
N ILE A 348 -11.67 31.51 4.81
CA ILE A 348 -10.69 32.50 4.35
C ILE A 348 -10.80 33.81 5.13
N LYS A 349 -9.64 34.29 5.61
CA LYS A 349 -9.48 35.55 6.32
C LYS A 349 -8.44 36.43 5.62
N ARG A 350 -8.68 37.76 5.60
CA ARG A 350 -7.77 38.77 5.01
C ARG A 350 -6.94 39.55 6.04
N GLY A 351 -7.16 39.27 7.33
CA GLY A 351 -6.45 39.91 8.44
C GLY A 351 -5.10 39.26 8.73
N PRO A 352 -4.39 39.71 9.78
CA PRO A 352 -3.22 39.00 10.29
C PRO A 352 -3.60 37.57 10.71
N VAL A 353 -2.63 36.67 10.58
CA VAL A 353 -2.73 35.30 11.08
C VAL A 353 -2.65 35.26 12.61
N ALA A 354 -3.33 34.28 13.21
CA ALA A 354 -3.30 34.02 14.64
C ALA A 354 -3.18 32.51 14.90
N LEU A 355 -2.86 32.13 16.14
CA LEU A 355 -2.85 30.73 16.55
C LEU A 355 -4.19 30.04 16.26
N GLY A 356 -4.12 28.79 15.81
CA GLY A 356 -5.25 27.99 15.34
C GLY A 356 -5.61 28.20 13.86
N TYR A 357 -5.03 29.19 13.17
CA TYR A 357 -5.32 29.42 11.76
C TYR A 357 -4.64 28.37 10.88
N LYS A 358 -5.33 27.94 9.83
CA LYS A 358 -4.74 27.19 8.71
C LYS A 358 -4.11 28.19 7.74
N VAL A 359 -2.85 27.99 7.40
CA VAL A 359 -2.07 28.87 6.52
C VAL A 359 -1.52 28.11 5.32
N ILE A 360 -1.40 28.82 4.20
CA ILE A 360 -0.73 28.34 2.98
C ILE A 360 0.45 29.26 2.72
N TYR A 361 1.65 28.71 2.63
CA TYR A 361 2.88 29.51 2.52
C TYR A 361 3.96 28.82 1.67
N ASP A 362 4.89 29.64 1.15
CA ASP A 362 6.17 29.18 0.61
C ASP A 362 7.28 29.58 1.58
N CYS A 363 8.31 28.75 1.71
CA CYS A 363 9.47 29.09 2.52
C CYS A 363 10.77 28.68 1.83
N GLN A 364 11.84 29.43 2.12
CA GLN A 364 13.22 29.11 1.75
C GLN A 364 14.13 29.46 2.91
N GLY A 365 14.96 28.51 3.34
CA GLY A 365 15.96 28.72 4.38
C GLY A 365 17.37 28.91 3.82
N PHE A 366 18.15 29.74 4.50
CA PHE A 366 19.49 30.14 4.13
C PHE A 366 20.46 29.95 5.31
N ILE A 367 21.64 29.38 5.03
CA ILE A 367 22.78 29.35 5.93
C ILE A 367 23.94 30.02 5.21
N ASP A 368 24.54 31.04 5.82
CA ASP A 368 25.63 31.84 5.23
C ASP A 368 25.30 32.37 3.82
N GLY A 369 24.04 32.76 3.60
CA GLY A 369 23.54 33.27 2.32
C GLY A 369 23.31 32.21 1.24
N LYS A 370 23.50 30.92 1.53
CA LYS A 370 23.22 29.81 0.61
C LYS A 370 21.91 29.12 0.96
N ILE A 371 21.10 28.83 -0.04
CA ILE A 371 19.85 28.07 0.12
C ILE A 371 20.17 26.68 0.65
N VAL A 372 19.40 26.23 1.63
CA VAL A 372 19.40 24.84 2.09
C VAL A 372 18.18 24.13 1.50
N PRO A 373 18.34 23.26 0.48
CA PRO A 373 17.22 22.68 -0.24
C PRO A 373 16.18 21.99 0.65
N ALA A 374 16.58 21.33 1.74
CA ALA A 374 15.67 20.66 2.66
C ALA A 374 14.74 21.60 3.45
N THR A 375 14.99 22.91 3.40
CA THR A 375 14.17 23.94 4.05
C THR A 375 13.21 24.63 3.08
N CYS A 376 13.28 24.30 1.79
CA CYS A 376 12.42 24.87 0.78
C CYS A 376 11.07 24.17 0.77
N GLY A 377 9.99 24.93 0.94
CA GLY A 377 8.62 24.48 0.84
C GLY A 377 7.85 25.32 -0.16
N TYR A 378 7.08 24.68 -1.02
CA TYR A 378 6.18 25.34 -1.97
C TYR A 378 4.74 24.92 -1.69
N TYR A 379 3.82 25.90 -1.58
CA TYR A 379 2.42 25.71 -1.20
C TYR A 379 2.21 24.80 0.02
N GLN A 380 3.03 25.00 1.06
CA GLN A 380 2.93 24.24 2.30
C GLN A 380 1.69 24.64 3.09
N VAL A 381 1.09 23.67 3.77
CA VAL A 381 -0.09 23.85 4.60
C VAL A 381 0.27 23.55 6.04
N ALA A 382 -0.07 24.45 6.95
CA ALA A 382 0.12 24.24 8.39
C ALA A 382 -1.05 24.82 9.18
N ILE A 383 -1.25 24.30 10.39
CA ILE A 383 -2.13 24.88 11.40
C ILE A 383 -1.24 25.48 12.48
N LEU A 384 -1.31 26.80 12.67
CA LEU A 384 -0.47 27.49 13.65
C LEU A 384 -0.83 27.03 15.08
N GLY A 385 0.17 26.65 15.87
CA GLY A 385 -0.01 26.17 17.23
C GLY A 385 -0.38 24.69 17.36
N ASP A 386 -0.36 23.90 16.27
CA ASP A 386 -0.59 22.44 16.32
C ASP A 386 0.66 21.64 16.73
N GLY A 387 1.80 22.33 16.91
CA GLY A 387 3.07 21.75 17.34
C GLY A 387 3.88 21.07 16.24
N LYS A 388 3.48 21.18 14.97
CA LYS A 388 4.25 20.63 13.84
C LYS A 388 5.35 21.57 13.34
N LEU A 389 5.17 22.87 13.53
CA LEU A 389 6.19 23.87 13.20
C LEU A 389 7.06 24.17 14.42
N LEU A 390 8.29 24.59 14.18
CA LEU A 390 9.17 25.08 15.25
C LEU A 390 8.56 26.37 15.84
N PRO A 391 8.58 26.57 17.18
CA PRO A 391 7.97 27.75 17.80
C PRO A 391 8.46 29.08 17.20
N GLN A 392 9.78 29.21 16.99
CA GLN A 392 10.38 30.41 16.37
C GLN A 392 9.94 30.62 14.92
N PHE A 393 9.54 29.55 14.22
CA PHE A 393 8.99 29.65 12.88
C PHE A 393 7.56 30.20 12.95
N GLU A 394 6.74 29.71 13.88
CA GLU A 394 5.37 30.21 14.09
C GLU A 394 5.36 31.68 14.53
N GLU A 395 6.21 32.06 15.50
CA GLU A 395 6.41 33.45 15.93
C GLU A 395 6.78 34.36 14.76
N GLY A 396 7.61 33.87 13.83
CA GLY A 396 8.00 34.61 12.63
C GLY A 396 6.85 34.84 11.63
N LEU A 397 5.78 34.06 11.71
CA LEU A 397 4.57 34.24 10.90
C LEU A 397 3.51 35.11 11.57
N GLU A 398 3.59 35.33 12.89
CA GLU A 398 2.61 36.16 13.59
C GLU A 398 2.48 37.53 12.96
N GLU A 399 1.24 38.06 12.91
CA GLU A 399 0.89 39.34 12.28
C GLU A 399 1.13 39.44 10.76
N LEU A 400 1.70 38.42 10.11
CA LEU A 400 1.84 38.37 8.67
C LEU A 400 0.46 38.29 8.01
N ARG A 401 0.31 39.03 6.91
CA ARG A 401 -0.94 39.09 6.14
C ARG A 401 -0.79 38.30 4.85
N PRO A 402 -1.86 37.63 4.38
CA PRO A 402 -1.85 37.01 3.05
C PRO A 402 -1.38 37.98 1.95
N GLY A 403 -0.61 37.47 1.00
CA GLY A 403 0.03 38.23 -0.08
C GLY A 403 1.32 38.98 0.31
N HIS A 404 1.78 38.85 1.56
CA HIS A 404 3.03 39.47 2.03
C HIS A 404 4.09 38.41 2.33
N TRP A 405 5.33 38.87 2.48
CA TRP A 405 6.46 38.05 2.87
C TRP A 405 7.17 38.63 4.08
N THR A 406 7.93 37.79 4.77
CA THR A 406 8.74 38.16 5.94
C THR A 406 10.06 37.40 5.93
N GLU A 407 11.02 37.89 6.71
CA GLU A 407 12.29 37.24 6.98
C GLU A 407 12.57 37.19 8.48
N PHE A 408 12.95 36.02 8.97
CA PHE A 408 13.30 35.79 10.37
C PHE A 408 14.29 34.64 10.50
N SER A 409 14.85 34.41 11.68
CA SER A 409 15.80 33.32 11.92
C SER A 409 15.25 32.29 12.88
N VAL A 410 15.48 31.02 12.58
CA VAL A 410 15.08 29.88 13.41
C VAL A 410 16.32 29.08 13.79
N SER A 411 16.41 28.70 15.06
CA SER A 411 17.48 27.86 15.61
C SER A 411 16.98 26.44 15.73
N PHE A 412 17.65 25.50 15.06
CA PHE A 412 17.31 24.09 15.12
C PHE A 412 17.93 23.41 16.35
N PRO A 413 17.22 22.47 16.99
CA PRO A 413 17.77 21.69 18.10
C PRO A 413 19.05 20.92 17.70
N PRO A 414 20.01 20.70 18.62
CA PRO A 414 21.22 19.90 18.34
C PRO A 414 20.93 18.45 17.94
N ASP A 415 19.79 17.90 18.37
CA ASP A 415 19.32 16.54 18.11
C ASP A 415 18.32 16.48 16.94
N TYR A 416 18.20 17.54 16.13
CA TYR A 416 17.30 17.56 14.98
C TYR A 416 17.66 16.47 13.95
N GLY A 417 16.64 15.80 13.40
CA GLY A 417 16.83 14.61 12.56
C GLY A 417 17.63 14.86 11.28
N LEU A 418 17.55 16.08 10.71
CA LEU A 418 18.35 16.47 9.55
C LEU A 418 19.70 17.05 10.01
N GLN A 419 20.76 16.27 9.84
CA GLN A 419 22.13 16.60 10.25
C GLN A 419 22.64 17.93 9.66
N GLU A 420 22.18 18.32 8.47
CA GLU A 420 22.57 19.58 7.86
C GLU A 420 21.95 20.81 8.54
N LEU A 421 20.90 20.63 9.36
CA LEU A 421 20.20 21.67 10.10
C LEU A 421 20.46 21.60 11.61
N ALA A 422 20.74 20.40 12.15
CA ALA A 422 20.94 20.16 13.57
C ALA A 422 21.93 21.14 14.23
N GLY A 423 21.47 21.83 15.27
CA GLY A 423 22.24 22.83 16.02
C GLY A 423 22.57 24.11 15.25
N LYS A 424 22.06 24.29 14.03
CA LYS A 424 22.33 25.47 13.20
C LYS A 424 21.22 26.50 13.31
N ARG A 425 21.59 27.75 13.02
CA ARG A 425 20.65 28.86 12.85
C ARG A 425 20.43 29.10 11.36
N VAL A 426 19.17 29.13 10.94
CA VAL A 426 18.76 29.28 9.54
C VAL A 426 17.94 30.56 9.41
N GLN A 427 18.27 31.39 8.44
CA GLN A 427 17.43 32.53 8.07
C GLN A 427 16.37 32.07 7.09
N PHE A 428 15.10 32.25 7.40
CA PHE A 428 13.99 31.93 6.53
C PHE A 428 13.46 33.18 5.84
N ARG A 429 13.14 33.05 4.55
CA ARG A 429 12.23 33.92 3.82
C ARG A 429 10.93 33.16 3.61
N VAL A 430 9.81 33.75 4.03
CA VAL A 430 8.49 33.12 3.94
C VAL A 430 7.51 34.04 3.23
N VAL A 431 6.76 33.50 2.27
CA VAL A 431 5.65 34.17 1.59
C VAL A 431 4.36 33.53 2.07
N LEU A 432 3.44 34.30 2.63
CA LEU A 432 2.13 33.81 3.04
C LEU A 432 1.12 34.05 1.92
N HIS A 433 0.58 32.97 1.35
CA HIS A 433 -0.41 33.04 0.27
C HIS A 433 -1.82 33.23 0.80
N GLN A 434 -2.19 32.44 1.82
CA GLN A 434 -3.56 32.39 2.32
C GLN A 434 -3.58 32.09 3.82
N ALA A 435 -4.59 32.62 4.49
CA ALA A 435 -4.92 32.32 5.87
C ALA A 435 -6.41 32.00 6.00
N MET A 436 -6.75 31.04 6.85
CA MET A 436 -8.12 30.69 7.17
C MET A 436 -8.32 30.55 8.69
N GLU A 437 -9.38 31.19 9.19
CA GLU A 437 -9.80 31.08 10.59
C GLU A 437 -10.59 29.78 10.79
N PRO A 438 -10.39 29.05 11.91
CA PRO A 438 -11.14 27.84 12.21
C PRO A 438 -12.59 28.17 12.60
N ILE A 439 -13.52 27.31 12.16
CA ILE A 439 -14.92 27.31 12.57
C ILE A 439 -15.18 25.98 13.26
N THR A 440 -15.43 26.03 14.57
CA THR A 440 -15.82 24.86 15.37
C THR A 440 -17.31 24.59 15.22
N LEU A 441 -17.66 23.35 14.92
CA LEU A 441 -19.03 22.90 14.67
C LEU A 441 -19.35 21.72 15.60
N GLU A 442 -20.34 21.88 16.47
CA GLU A 442 -20.75 20.84 17.42
C GLU A 442 -21.44 19.65 16.74
N ARG A 443 -22.11 19.89 15.60
CA ARG A 443 -22.91 18.87 14.90
C ARG A 443 -22.49 18.75 13.45
N ALA A 444 -22.42 17.51 12.96
CA ALA A 444 -22.07 17.23 11.56
C ALA A 444 -23.05 17.90 10.56
N GLU A 445 -24.32 18.06 10.92
CA GLU A 445 -25.33 18.76 10.09
C GLU A 445 -24.94 20.20 9.77
N ASP A 446 -24.13 20.84 10.61
CA ASP A 446 -23.74 22.23 10.44
C ASP A 446 -22.59 22.38 9.41
N LEU A 447 -21.96 21.27 8.98
CA LEU A 447 -20.95 21.25 7.91
C LEU A 447 -21.50 21.82 6.59
N VAL A 448 -22.75 21.52 6.25
CA VAL A 448 -23.37 22.00 4.99
C VAL A 448 -23.64 23.50 4.98
N LYS A 449 -23.55 24.16 6.15
CA LYS A 449 -23.73 25.61 6.30
C LYS A 449 -22.42 26.39 6.18
N VAL A 450 -21.28 25.68 6.16
CA VAL A 450 -19.96 26.31 6.06
C VAL A 450 -19.83 26.94 4.67
N PRO A 451 -19.46 28.23 4.59
CA PRO A 451 -19.21 28.86 3.30
C PRO A 451 -17.99 28.22 2.63
N ARG A 452 -18.12 27.90 1.35
CA ARG A 452 -17.03 27.37 0.53
C ARG A 452 -15.94 28.43 0.35
N ASN A 453 -14.69 28.03 0.56
CA ASN A 453 -13.54 28.87 0.25
C ASN A 453 -13.28 28.87 -1.26
N ILE A 454 -12.81 30.00 -1.79
CA ILE A 454 -12.40 30.15 -3.19
C ILE A 454 -10.91 30.44 -3.23
N TYR A 455 -10.14 29.53 -3.82
CA TYR A 455 -8.69 29.64 -3.91
C TYR A 455 -8.29 30.30 -5.23
N ARG A 456 -7.53 31.41 -5.14
CA ARG A 456 -7.07 32.19 -6.31
C ARG A 456 -5.54 32.12 -6.47
N LEU A 457 -5.02 30.91 -6.53
CA LEU A 457 -3.58 30.64 -6.71
C LEU A 457 -3.35 30.28 -8.19
N MET A 458 -2.41 30.95 -8.83
CA MET A 458 -2.27 30.92 -10.30
C MET A 458 -1.18 29.95 -10.80
N ASP A 459 -0.24 29.52 -9.95
CA ASP A 459 0.75 28.52 -10.35
C ASP A 459 0.19 27.09 -10.24
N THR A 460 -0.67 26.72 -11.19
CA THR A 460 -1.29 25.39 -11.25
C THR A 460 -0.27 24.27 -11.46
N VAL A 461 0.85 24.55 -12.15
CA VAL A 461 1.93 23.58 -12.36
C VAL A 461 2.63 23.26 -11.05
N GLY A 462 2.99 24.28 -10.28
CA GLY A 462 3.61 24.11 -8.97
C GLY A 462 2.65 23.48 -7.96
N LEU A 463 1.37 23.87 -7.96
CA LEU A 463 0.34 23.18 -7.17
C LEU A 463 0.27 21.70 -7.50
N ARG A 464 0.18 21.33 -8.78
CA ARG A 464 0.14 19.93 -9.21
C ARG A 464 1.38 19.15 -8.75
N GLN A 465 2.56 19.78 -8.74
CA GLN A 465 3.81 19.13 -8.37
C GLN A 465 4.00 19.00 -6.85
N TYR A 466 3.57 19.99 -6.07
CA TYR A 466 3.93 20.11 -4.65
C TYR A 466 2.74 20.05 -3.69
N ASN A 467 1.50 20.26 -4.15
CA ASN A 467 0.29 20.19 -3.32
C ASN A 467 -0.97 19.82 -4.15
N GLU A 468 -1.17 18.51 -4.37
CA GLU A 468 -2.30 17.96 -5.15
C GLU A 468 -3.68 18.34 -4.57
N ASN A 469 -3.79 18.44 -3.23
CA ASN A 469 -5.04 18.81 -2.57
C ASN A 469 -5.45 20.24 -2.93
N LEU A 470 -4.50 21.19 -2.82
CA LEU A 470 -4.75 22.58 -3.15
C LEU A 470 -4.94 22.81 -4.66
N TYR A 471 -4.21 22.05 -5.48
CA TYR A 471 -4.43 22.01 -6.93
C TYR A 471 -5.89 21.69 -7.26
N TYR A 472 -6.42 20.59 -6.71
CA TYR A 472 -7.83 20.23 -6.88
C TYR A 472 -8.78 21.35 -6.45
N MET A 473 -8.55 21.96 -5.27
CA MET A 473 -9.43 23.01 -4.76
C MET A 473 -9.47 24.24 -5.68
N VAL A 474 -8.33 24.62 -6.28
CA VAL A 474 -8.26 25.67 -7.30
C VAL A 474 -9.02 25.29 -8.56
N LEU A 475 -8.79 24.08 -9.10
CA LEU A 475 -9.47 23.61 -10.30
C LEU A 475 -11.00 23.57 -10.13
N ARG A 476 -11.47 23.08 -8.99
CA ARG A 476 -12.89 22.94 -8.63
C ARG A 476 -13.64 24.28 -8.63
N ASP A 477 -12.95 25.39 -8.39
CA ASP A 477 -13.48 26.76 -8.38
C ASP A 477 -13.24 27.52 -9.69
N THR A 478 -12.46 26.96 -10.61
CA THR A 478 -12.11 27.60 -11.88
C THR A 478 -13.29 27.55 -12.84
N VAL A 479 -13.54 28.65 -13.55
CA VAL A 479 -14.60 28.70 -14.56
C VAL A 479 -14.30 27.73 -15.70
N LEU A 480 -15.34 27.02 -16.16
CA LEU A 480 -15.22 25.97 -17.16
C LEU A 480 -14.45 26.42 -18.42
N HIS A 481 -14.71 27.64 -18.89
CA HIS A 481 -14.06 28.19 -20.08
C HIS A 481 -12.52 28.28 -19.92
N SER A 482 -12.04 28.74 -18.77
CA SER A 482 -10.59 28.82 -18.49
C SER A 482 -9.98 27.43 -18.37
N LEU A 483 -10.69 26.46 -17.77
CA LEU A 483 -10.21 25.08 -17.72
C LEU A 483 -10.12 24.46 -19.11
N THR A 484 -11.01 24.80 -20.05
CA THR A 484 -10.93 24.24 -21.41
C THR A 484 -9.75 24.78 -22.22
N GLU A 485 -9.13 25.89 -21.80
CA GLU A 485 -7.88 26.40 -22.40
C GLU A 485 -6.66 25.56 -21.98
N ASP A 486 -6.66 25.05 -20.75
CA ASP A 486 -5.68 24.06 -20.27
C ASP A 486 -6.32 22.67 -20.15
N VAL A 487 -6.26 21.92 -21.25
CA VAL A 487 -6.80 20.57 -21.35
C VAL A 487 -6.27 19.63 -20.26
N VAL A 488 -5.05 19.83 -19.74
CA VAL A 488 -4.49 18.95 -18.69
C VAL A 488 -5.20 19.19 -17.37
N ASP A 489 -5.41 20.45 -17.01
CA ASP A 489 -6.16 20.84 -15.81
C ASP A 489 -7.59 20.31 -15.86
N TYR A 490 -8.23 20.41 -17.02
CA TYR A 490 -9.55 19.84 -17.25
C TYR A 490 -9.61 18.32 -16.99
N LEU A 491 -8.71 17.57 -17.62
CA LEU A 491 -8.65 16.12 -17.50
C LEU A 491 -8.35 15.68 -16.06
N ASN A 492 -7.49 16.43 -15.35
CA ASN A 492 -7.21 16.18 -13.94
C ASN A 492 -8.45 16.39 -13.08
N LEU A 493 -9.24 17.46 -13.30
CA LEU A 493 -10.46 17.69 -12.55
C LEU A 493 -11.48 16.56 -12.74
N ILE A 494 -11.67 16.07 -13.97
CA ILE A 494 -12.50 14.88 -14.22
C ILE A 494 -12.00 13.70 -13.39
N ASN A 495 -10.69 13.41 -13.47
CA ASN A 495 -10.10 12.28 -12.76
C ASN A 495 -10.28 12.40 -11.24
N PHE A 496 -10.10 13.59 -10.67
CA PHE A 496 -10.33 13.83 -9.24
C PHE A 496 -11.78 13.62 -8.85
N TYR A 497 -12.75 14.15 -9.60
CA TYR A 497 -14.16 13.91 -9.34
C TYR A 497 -14.52 12.42 -9.39
N LEU A 498 -14.03 11.68 -10.38
CA LEU A 498 -14.29 10.24 -10.46
C LEU A 498 -13.67 9.48 -9.28
N LYS A 499 -12.43 9.78 -8.88
CA LYS A 499 -11.78 9.20 -7.70
C LYS A 499 -12.56 9.51 -6.42
N LEU A 500 -13.10 10.71 -6.30
CA LEU A 500 -13.96 11.13 -5.19
C LEU A 500 -15.39 10.59 -5.30
N GLY A 501 -15.72 9.76 -6.29
CA GLY A 501 -17.07 9.19 -6.45
C GLY A 501 -18.12 10.19 -6.95
N PHE A 502 -17.70 11.38 -7.39
CA PHE A 502 -18.56 12.40 -7.99
C PHE A 502 -18.78 12.11 -9.48
N ILE A 503 -19.36 10.95 -9.77
CA ILE A 503 -19.50 10.40 -11.13
C ILE A 503 -20.26 11.37 -12.04
N ASP A 504 -21.40 11.90 -11.57
CA ASP A 504 -22.23 12.81 -12.38
C ASP A 504 -21.51 14.11 -12.73
N LEU A 505 -20.72 14.66 -11.80
CA LEU A 505 -19.90 15.86 -12.04
C LEU A 505 -18.79 15.57 -13.06
N GLY A 506 -18.06 14.46 -12.90
CA GLY A 506 -17.02 14.05 -13.84
C GLY A 506 -17.56 13.79 -15.25
N LEU A 507 -18.71 13.11 -15.36
CA LEU A 507 -19.38 12.87 -16.63
C LEU A 507 -19.91 14.16 -17.25
N SER A 508 -20.51 15.04 -16.45
CA SER A 508 -20.98 16.34 -16.92
C SER A 508 -19.84 17.11 -17.59
N LEU A 509 -18.67 17.20 -16.95
CA LEU A 509 -17.48 17.79 -17.56
C LEU A 509 -17.11 17.07 -18.87
N ALA A 510 -16.96 15.74 -18.84
CA ALA A 510 -16.61 14.98 -20.04
C ALA A 510 -17.50 15.30 -21.27
N TYR A 511 -18.80 15.53 -21.08
CA TYR A 511 -19.74 15.86 -22.17
C TYR A 511 -19.63 17.29 -22.71
N HIS A 512 -19.04 18.24 -21.97
CA HIS A 512 -18.85 19.63 -22.41
C HIS A 512 -17.56 19.83 -23.24
N LEU A 513 -16.75 18.78 -23.40
CA LEU A 513 -15.49 18.87 -24.13
C LEU A 513 -15.71 19.07 -25.63
N PRO A 514 -14.77 19.76 -26.31
CA PRO A 514 -14.68 19.72 -27.76
C PRO A 514 -14.68 18.28 -28.25
N GLN A 515 -15.39 18.01 -29.36
CA GLN A 515 -15.45 16.69 -29.98
C GLN A 515 -14.16 16.38 -30.76
N ASP A 516 -13.02 16.49 -30.08
CA ASP A 516 -11.71 16.13 -30.58
C ASP A 516 -11.38 14.66 -30.26
N SER A 517 -10.93 13.92 -31.28
CA SER A 517 -10.69 12.47 -31.18
C SER A 517 -9.62 12.11 -30.13
N MET A 518 -8.54 12.89 -30.03
CA MET A 518 -7.45 12.63 -29.09
C MET A 518 -7.90 12.89 -27.65
N LEU A 519 -8.59 14.01 -27.43
CA LEU A 519 -9.12 14.39 -26.13
C LEU A 519 -10.16 13.40 -25.62
N LEU A 520 -11.13 13.01 -26.45
CA LEU A 520 -12.12 11.99 -26.11
C LEU A 520 -11.46 10.64 -25.80
N GLY A 521 -10.36 10.31 -26.48
CA GLY A 521 -9.50 9.17 -26.14
C GLY A 521 -8.96 9.22 -24.71
N HIS A 522 -8.42 10.38 -24.28
CA HIS A 522 -7.94 10.55 -22.90
C HIS A 522 -9.06 10.47 -21.86
N VAL A 523 -10.22 11.07 -22.15
CA VAL A 523 -11.40 11.01 -21.26
C VAL A 523 -11.89 9.57 -21.11
N ALA A 524 -11.98 8.83 -22.22
CA ALA A 524 -12.37 7.43 -22.19
C ALA A 524 -11.37 6.58 -21.39
N HIS A 525 -10.06 6.85 -21.51
CA HIS A 525 -9.06 6.23 -20.66
C HIS A 525 -9.30 6.53 -19.17
N ILE A 526 -9.53 7.80 -18.81
CA ILE A 526 -9.82 8.23 -17.44
C ILE A 526 -11.07 7.55 -16.87
N LEU A 527 -12.15 7.47 -17.65
CA LEU A 527 -13.37 6.76 -17.24
C LEU A 527 -13.10 5.27 -16.99
N ARG A 528 -12.37 4.62 -17.90
CA ARG A 528 -12.04 3.19 -17.79
C ARG A 528 -11.24 2.88 -16.52
N ILE A 529 -10.15 3.63 -16.27
CA ILE A 529 -9.30 3.41 -15.09
C ILE A 529 -10.01 3.76 -13.76
N ASN A 530 -11.10 4.51 -13.83
CA ASN A 530 -11.97 4.80 -12.68
C ASN A 530 -13.20 3.85 -12.61
N GLY A 531 -13.16 2.70 -13.28
CA GLY A 531 -14.19 1.67 -13.15
C GLY A 531 -15.47 1.93 -13.95
N LEU A 532 -15.43 2.81 -14.96
CA LEU A 532 -16.57 3.14 -15.83
C LEU A 532 -16.34 2.73 -17.29
N PRO A 533 -15.99 1.45 -17.59
CA PRO A 533 -15.64 1.01 -18.93
C PRO A 533 -16.80 1.15 -19.94
N GLN A 534 -18.06 0.99 -19.50
CA GLN A 534 -19.20 1.21 -20.39
C GLN A 534 -19.32 2.68 -20.80
N LYS A 535 -19.12 3.63 -19.88
CA LYS A 535 -19.12 5.07 -20.20
C LYS A 535 -17.96 5.44 -21.11
N ALA A 536 -16.81 4.80 -20.95
CA ALA A 536 -15.69 4.95 -21.87
C ALA A 536 -16.08 4.52 -23.30
N LEU A 537 -16.75 3.37 -23.47
CA LEU A 537 -17.25 2.94 -24.77
C LEU A 537 -18.29 3.90 -25.36
N ASP A 538 -19.20 4.40 -24.53
CA ASP A 538 -20.24 5.35 -24.97
C ASP A 538 -19.60 6.64 -25.54
N ILE A 539 -18.55 7.17 -24.88
CA ILE A 539 -17.78 8.32 -25.38
C ILE A 539 -17.06 7.98 -26.68
N LEU A 540 -16.45 6.80 -26.76
CA LEU A 540 -15.71 6.41 -27.95
C LEU A 540 -16.61 6.08 -29.14
N ALA A 541 -17.91 5.87 -28.95
CA ALA A 541 -18.84 5.56 -30.04
C ALA A 541 -18.98 6.73 -31.04
N SER A 542 -18.78 7.98 -30.61
CA SER A 542 -18.84 9.17 -31.48
C SER A 542 -17.54 9.46 -32.22
N VAL A 543 -16.47 8.70 -31.98
CA VAL A 543 -15.14 8.95 -32.55
C VAL A 543 -14.95 8.18 -33.86
N GLU A 544 -15.03 8.88 -34.99
CA GLU A 544 -14.70 8.37 -36.32
C GLU A 544 -13.16 8.28 -36.54
N GLY A 545 -12.70 7.34 -37.38
CA GLY A 545 -11.28 7.26 -37.78
C GLY A 545 -10.29 6.96 -36.65
N ALA A 546 -10.70 6.16 -35.66
CA ALA A 546 -9.97 5.96 -34.40
C ALA A 546 -8.53 5.43 -34.58
N SER A 547 -7.57 6.13 -33.94
CA SER A 547 -6.16 5.74 -33.86
C SER A 547 -5.97 4.40 -33.14
N ASN A 548 -4.79 3.78 -33.32
CA ASN A 548 -4.45 2.52 -32.65
C ASN A 548 -4.60 2.61 -31.12
N GLY A 549 -4.25 3.76 -30.52
CA GLY A 549 -4.41 3.99 -29.08
C GLY A 549 -5.88 4.00 -28.63
N ILE A 550 -6.76 4.63 -29.40
CA ILE A 550 -8.21 4.66 -29.09
C ILE A 550 -8.81 3.26 -29.24
N GLN A 551 -8.42 2.52 -30.27
CA GLN A 551 -8.86 1.14 -30.46
C GLN A 551 -8.37 0.22 -29.35
N LEU A 552 -7.14 0.43 -28.85
CA LEU A 552 -6.65 -0.28 -27.67
C LEU A 552 -7.49 0.03 -26.43
N ILE A 553 -7.87 1.29 -26.19
CA ILE A 553 -8.77 1.66 -25.08
C ILE A 553 -10.15 1.03 -25.24
N ARG A 554 -10.71 0.97 -26.46
CA ARG A 554 -11.98 0.26 -26.73
C ARG A 554 -11.87 -1.22 -26.38
N ALA A 555 -10.82 -1.90 -26.83
CA ALA A 555 -10.57 -3.30 -26.52
C ALA A 555 -10.42 -3.53 -25.02
N GLN A 556 -9.61 -2.71 -24.33
CA GLN A 556 -9.47 -2.75 -22.87
C GLN A 556 -10.82 -2.57 -22.16
N SER A 557 -11.66 -1.62 -22.61
CA SER A 557 -12.98 -1.37 -22.00
C SER A 557 -13.95 -2.53 -22.21
N LEU A 558 -13.92 -3.19 -23.38
CA LEU A 558 -14.68 -4.41 -23.65
C LEU A 558 -14.20 -5.57 -22.77
N PHE A 559 -12.88 -5.70 -22.60
CA PHE A 559 -12.29 -6.69 -21.71
C PHE A 559 -12.75 -6.48 -20.25
N ASP A 560 -12.72 -5.24 -19.75
CA ASP A 560 -13.17 -4.87 -18.41
C ASP A 560 -14.67 -5.18 -18.19
N LEU A 561 -15.46 -5.25 -19.27
CA LEU A 561 -16.87 -5.66 -19.28
C LEU A 561 -17.10 -7.15 -19.53
N ASN A 562 -16.04 -7.97 -19.53
CA ASN A 562 -16.06 -9.40 -19.88
C ASN A 562 -16.53 -9.71 -21.32
N ARG A 563 -16.50 -8.73 -22.23
CA ARG A 563 -16.86 -8.88 -23.67
C ARG A 563 -15.63 -9.32 -24.46
N TYR A 564 -15.07 -10.46 -24.08
CA TYR A 564 -13.76 -10.92 -24.55
C TYR A 564 -13.68 -11.13 -26.06
N GLN A 565 -14.72 -11.70 -26.67
CA GLN A 565 -14.71 -11.96 -28.12
C GLN A 565 -14.65 -10.66 -28.92
N GLU A 566 -15.45 -9.67 -28.52
CA GLU A 566 -15.48 -8.35 -29.16
C GLU A 566 -14.16 -7.60 -28.97
N SER A 567 -13.55 -7.71 -27.79
CA SER A 567 -12.21 -7.18 -27.54
C SER A 567 -11.17 -7.82 -28.46
N GLU A 568 -11.16 -9.15 -28.58
CA GLU A 568 -10.24 -9.88 -29.46
C GLU A 568 -10.45 -9.51 -30.93
N ASP A 569 -11.70 -9.32 -31.36
CA ASP A 569 -12.01 -8.96 -32.75
C ASP A 569 -11.49 -7.56 -33.12
N ILE A 570 -11.52 -6.61 -32.19
CA ILE A 570 -10.82 -5.32 -32.36
C ILE A 570 -9.32 -5.55 -32.52
N LEU A 571 -8.69 -6.30 -31.59
CA LEU A 571 -7.24 -6.46 -31.57
C LEU A 571 -6.67 -7.24 -32.76
N LYS A 572 -7.43 -8.16 -33.38
CA LYS A 572 -6.99 -8.88 -34.59
C LYS A 572 -6.61 -7.94 -35.74
N GLY A 573 -7.28 -6.79 -35.83
CA GLY A 573 -7.00 -5.76 -36.83
C GLY A 573 -5.92 -4.75 -36.42
N LEU A 574 -5.40 -4.84 -35.19
CA LEU A 574 -4.40 -3.91 -34.65
C LEU A 574 -3.00 -4.51 -34.70
N TRP A 575 -2.04 -3.65 -35.00
CA TRP A 575 -0.62 -3.96 -34.89
C TRP A 575 0.11 -2.82 -34.19
N ILE A 576 0.55 -3.06 -32.96
CA ILE A 576 1.32 -2.10 -32.15
C ILE A 576 2.59 -2.80 -31.63
N PRO A 577 3.68 -2.83 -32.42
CA PRO A 577 4.92 -3.53 -32.07
C PRO A 577 5.53 -3.03 -30.76
N GLY A 578 5.92 -3.97 -29.90
CA GLY A 578 6.61 -3.66 -28.64
C GLY A 578 5.74 -2.98 -27.58
N ASP A 579 4.45 -2.74 -27.85
CA ASP A 579 3.55 -2.16 -26.86
C ASP A 579 3.15 -3.22 -25.82
N VAL A 580 3.65 -3.03 -24.61
CA VAL A 580 3.46 -3.98 -23.50
C VAL A 580 1.99 -4.11 -23.12
N GLN A 581 1.21 -3.03 -23.16
CA GLN A 581 -0.21 -3.07 -22.75
C GLN A 581 -1.06 -3.84 -23.77
N PHE A 582 -0.79 -3.65 -25.06
CA PHE A 582 -1.41 -4.38 -26.15
C PHE A 582 -1.10 -5.89 -26.07
N LEU A 583 0.18 -6.24 -25.90
CA LEU A 583 0.62 -7.63 -25.83
C LEU A 583 0.08 -8.33 -24.56
N ASP A 584 0.06 -7.63 -23.43
CA ASP A 584 -0.47 -8.16 -22.17
C ASP A 584 -1.97 -8.46 -22.28
N LEU A 585 -2.75 -7.56 -22.87
CA LEU A 585 -4.17 -7.80 -23.14
C LEU A 585 -4.39 -9.00 -24.08
N ARG A 586 -3.55 -9.17 -25.11
CA ARG A 586 -3.62 -10.34 -26.01
C ARG A 586 -3.35 -11.65 -25.28
N VAL A 587 -2.41 -11.68 -24.34
CA VAL A 587 -2.15 -12.86 -23.49
C VAL A 587 -3.36 -13.18 -22.63
N GLN A 588 -3.94 -12.17 -21.99
CA GLN A 588 -5.13 -12.35 -21.15
C GLN A 588 -6.31 -12.90 -21.98
N LEU A 589 -6.60 -12.30 -23.15
CA LEU A 589 -7.67 -12.75 -24.05
C LEU A 589 -7.48 -14.19 -24.53
N ALA A 590 -6.23 -14.59 -24.85
CA ALA A 590 -5.95 -15.96 -25.25
C ALA A 590 -6.32 -16.98 -24.17
N SER A 591 -6.16 -16.61 -22.90
CA SER A 591 -6.58 -17.42 -21.77
C SER A 591 -8.10 -17.43 -21.57
N TYR A 592 -8.74 -16.25 -21.50
CA TYR A 592 -10.19 -16.15 -21.27
C TYR A 592 -11.02 -16.79 -22.39
N LEU A 593 -10.56 -16.68 -23.64
CA LEU A 593 -11.19 -17.32 -24.81
C LEU A 593 -10.80 -18.79 -24.98
N LYS A 594 -9.95 -19.34 -24.09
CA LYS A 594 -9.46 -20.72 -24.13
C LYS A 594 -8.87 -21.08 -25.51
N LEU A 595 -8.07 -20.18 -26.07
CA LEU A 595 -7.35 -20.43 -27.32
C LEU A 595 -6.35 -21.59 -27.15
N SER A 596 -5.81 -22.10 -28.26
CA SER A 596 -4.83 -23.19 -28.20
C SER A 596 -3.64 -22.82 -27.34
N ILE A 597 -3.09 -23.80 -26.63
CA ILE A 597 -1.90 -23.60 -25.78
C ILE A 597 -0.72 -23.02 -26.57
N GLU A 598 -0.57 -23.42 -27.83
CA GLU A 598 0.42 -22.87 -28.76
C GLU A 598 0.23 -21.37 -28.98
N THR A 599 -1.02 -20.93 -29.20
CA THR A 599 -1.33 -19.51 -29.37
C THR A 599 -1.06 -18.71 -28.11
N TYR A 600 -1.46 -19.24 -26.96
CA TYR A 600 -1.21 -18.61 -25.67
C TYR A 600 0.29 -18.47 -25.41
N LEU A 601 1.07 -19.54 -25.55
CA LEU A 601 2.51 -19.53 -25.32
C LEU A 601 3.23 -18.57 -26.27
N LYS A 602 2.84 -18.53 -27.55
CA LYS A 602 3.39 -17.57 -28.52
C LYS A 602 3.16 -16.12 -28.09
N ARG A 603 1.94 -15.77 -27.66
CA ARG A 603 1.65 -14.40 -27.17
C ARG A 603 2.43 -14.06 -25.90
N VAL A 604 2.66 -15.05 -25.03
CA VAL A 604 3.48 -14.89 -23.81
C VAL A 604 4.93 -14.61 -24.17
N GLU A 605 5.48 -15.33 -25.15
CA GLU A 605 6.83 -15.09 -25.66
C GLU A 605 6.98 -13.66 -26.23
N GLU A 606 6.06 -13.24 -27.11
CA GLU A 606 6.02 -11.87 -27.65
C GLU A 606 5.99 -10.80 -26.54
N LEU A 607 5.18 -11.02 -25.49
CA LEU A 607 5.09 -10.12 -24.35
C LEU A 607 6.39 -10.08 -23.53
N LEU A 608 7.06 -11.21 -23.35
CA LEU A 608 8.31 -11.29 -22.59
C LEU A 608 9.42 -10.55 -23.31
N ASP A 609 9.55 -10.76 -24.62
CA ASP A 609 10.52 -10.06 -25.44
C ASP A 609 10.32 -8.53 -25.36
N ALA A 610 9.08 -8.07 -25.49
CA ALA A 610 8.76 -6.64 -25.36
C ALA A 610 9.07 -6.07 -23.95
N LYS A 611 8.81 -6.84 -22.89
CA LYS A 611 9.15 -6.44 -21.51
C LYS A 611 10.67 -6.36 -21.32
N ILE A 612 11.43 -7.33 -21.85
CA ILE A 612 12.89 -7.33 -21.79
C ILE A 612 13.45 -6.12 -22.54
N GLU A 613 12.99 -5.87 -23.76
CA GLU A 613 13.42 -4.70 -24.55
C GLU A 613 13.10 -3.38 -23.84
N SER A 614 11.92 -3.26 -23.23
CA SER A 614 11.54 -2.06 -22.48
C SER A 614 12.35 -1.86 -21.21
N MET A 615 12.91 -2.91 -20.61
CA MET A 615 13.79 -2.80 -19.44
C MET A 615 15.24 -2.43 -19.82
N LEU A 616 15.64 -2.70 -21.07
CA LEU A 616 16.97 -2.36 -21.59
C LEU A 616 17.07 -0.94 -22.14
N LYS A 617 15.92 -0.32 -22.48
CA LYS A 617 15.79 1.10 -22.85
C LYS A 617 15.66 1.96 -21.62
#